data_AF-A0A940T6M7-F1
#
_entry.id   AF-A0A940T6M7-F1
#
_cell.length_a   1.000
_cell.length_b   1.000
_cell.length_c   1.000
_cell.angle_alpha   90.00
_cell.angle_beta   90.00
_cell.angle_gamma   90.00
#
_symmetry.space_group_name_H-M   'P 1'
#
loop_
_entity.id
_entity.type
_entity.pdbx_description
1 polymer ?
#
loop_
_entity_poly.entity_id
_entity_poly.type
_entity_poly.pdbx_seq_one_letter_code
_entity_poly.pdbx_strand_id
1 'polypeptide(L)'
;MDTKKISFIPTERDYITNAVISRIPQTVESQVKLFDPLLQKIRGILKEVWVPISNRNVWFNTAVSGIFPNLDVFEPSKQNVFFSFAESKFIKSFDGFEGTLMTLPELRASETMLLRKFSECLFACREGGLIKAYDPHEAVTYGFNTANHREAVCIPSLRFTRKNGLPLSGDELIMVLLDKELIPQGLTSAEEDSFRDLIGLSKSDRRYMGLASDGRISFDCAKLSEDITAGSFTGSVNGLDFSMETLLAVTKIKADEDFSAALKISLLNCEKRRADIDAYDDKLLTDPNRGHWELWNGDFGTPDYAIEIPEPLIARNPLADADRDGIIAIDFGTKSTVVVYQKSTEHTLPMAIGTGRLADAGKPEHYENPTVMEFANLEEFLKRYNSRIGRPETLWADLPVSHTAYSDMKNSASKDYYSFFCDLKQWAGEGNYPLRICDRSGGEYLLPAYMSGDPAEFDPIELYAYYIGLYINNMRNGIFLDYYLSFPV
;
A
#
# COMPACT_ATOMS: atom_id res chain seq x y z
N MET A 1 -26.24 13.68 19.16
CA MET A 1 -24.88 13.56 19.70
C MET A 1 -24.09 14.67 19.10
N ASP A 2 -23.45 15.47 19.94
CA ASP A 2 -22.77 16.68 19.47
C ASP A 2 -21.26 16.45 19.35
N THR A 3 -20.75 15.38 19.96
CA THR A 3 -19.36 14.93 19.87
C THR A 3 -19.30 13.42 19.59
N LYS A 4 -18.22 12.96 18.94
CA LYS A 4 -17.93 11.54 18.72
C LYS A 4 -16.43 11.29 18.72
N LYS A 5 -16.02 10.09 19.15
CA LYS A 5 -14.63 9.62 19.03
C LYS A 5 -14.36 9.14 17.62
N ILE A 6 -13.22 9.53 17.06
CA ILE A 6 -12.73 9.10 15.75
C ILE A 6 -11.44 8.34 15.95
N SER A 7 -11.41 7.11 15.46
CA SER A 7 -10.21 6.24 15.45
C SER A 7 -9.66 6.01 14.05
N PHE A 8 -10.35 6.51 13.02
CA PHE A 8 -9.98 6.33 11.62
C PHE A 8 -9.99 7.68 10.92
N ILE A 9 -8.85 8.03 10.31
CA ILE A 9 -8.67 9.30 9.60
C ILE A 9 -8.67 9.00 8.10
N PRO A 10 -9.62 9.56 7.32
CA PRO A 10 -9.58 9.51 5.87
C PRO A 10 -8.26 10.08 5.37
N THR A 11 -7.69 9.45 4.34
CA THR A 11 -6.40 9.88 3.80
C THR A 11 -6.32 9.63 2.30
N GLU A 12 -5.35 10.24 1.65
CA GLU A 12 -5.11 10.08 0.22
C GLU A 12 -4.46 8.73 -0.08
N ARG A 13 -4.75 8.22 -1.28
CA ARG A 13 -4.19 6.95 -1.78
C ARG A 13 -2.66 6.94 -1.71
N ASP A 14 -2.02 8.05 -2.05
CA ASP A 14 -0.55 8.14 -2.12
C ASP A 14 0.11 7.92 -0.76
N TYR A 15 -0.47 8.48 0.31
CA TYR A 15 0.04 8.27 1.66
C TYR A 15 -0.07 6.79 2.07
N ILE A 16 -1.24 6.17 1.87
CA ILE A 16 -1.43 4.76 2.18
C ILE A 16 -0.53 3.87 1.33
N THR A 17 -0.38 4.17 0.05
CA THR A 17 0.48 3.43 -0.87
C THR A 17 1.93 3.43 -0.36
N ASN A 18 2.45 4.59 0.03
CA ASN A 18 3.79 4.71 0.61
C ASN A 18 3.94 3.94 1.94
N ALA A 19 2.92 3.98 2.80
CA ALA A 19 2.90 3.24 4.05
C ALA A 19 2.78 1.71 3.87
N VAL A 20 2.10 1.24 2.82
CA VAL A 20 2.11 -0.18 2.42
C VAL A 20 3.49 -0.56 1.91
N ILE A 21 4.06 0.24 1.01
CA ILE A 21 5.38 -0.02 0.42
C ILE A 21 6.45 -0.18 1.49
N SER A 22 6.47 0.70 2.50
CA SER A 22 7.44 0.62 3.60
C SER A 22 7.32 -0.65 4.45
N ARG A 23 6.16 -1.33 4.42
CA ARG A 23 5.89 -2.58 5.14
C ARG A 23 6.10 -3.84 4.28
N ILE A 24 6.33 -3.71 2.97
CA ILE A 24 6.57 -4.86 2.08
C ILE A 24 7.69 -5.76 2.62
N PRO A 25 8.87 -5.26 3.04
CA PRO A 25 9.94 -6.13 3.52
C PRO A 25 9.55 -7.02 4.71
N GLN A 26 8.89 -6.44 5.70
CA GLN A 26 8.42 -7.17 6.89
C GLN A 26 7.32 -8.18 6.52
N THR A 27 6.44 -7.80 5.59
CA THR A 27 5.35 -8.67 5.11
C THR A 27 5.92 -9.87 4.36
N VAL A 28 6.86 -9.65 3.44
CA VAL A 28 7.57 -10.72 2.70
C VAL A 28 8.26 -11.67 3.65
N GLU A 29 9.04 -11.16 4.60
CA GLU A 29 9.71 -12.01 5.60
C GLU A 29 8.71 -12.85 6.41
N SER A 30 7.57 -12.27 6.79
CA SER A 30 6.54 -12.98 7.53
C SER A 30 5.89 -14.11 6.71
N GLN A 31 5.59 -13.86 5.42
CA GLN A 31 4.98 -14.85 4.54
C GLN A 31 5.95 -15.98 4.18
N VAL A 32 7.22 -15.64 3.90
CA VAL A 32 8.25 -16.64 3.59
C VAL A 32 8.47 -17.61 4.76
N LYS A 33 8.47 -17.10 6.01
CA LYS A 33 8.60 -17.96 7.21
C LYS A 33 7.49 -19.00 7.34
N LEU A 34 6.32 -18.76 6.74
CA LEU A 34 5.22 -19.73 6.77
C LEU A 34 5.52 -20.98 5.92
N PHE A 35 6.54 -20.96 5.05
CA PHE A 35 6.99 -22.16 4.34
C PHE A 35 7.81 -23.12 5.22
N ASP A 36 8.36 -22.69 6.36
CA ASP A 36 9.24 -23.53 7.18
C ASP A 36 8.60 -24.86 7.62
N PRO A 37 7.36 -24.90 8.14
CA PRO A 37 6.69 -26.15 8.49
C PRO A 37 6.47 -27.06 7.28
N LEU A 38 6.11 -26.48 6.13
CA LEU A 38 5.92 -27.23 4.88
C LEU A 38 7.23 -27.88 4.43
N LEU A 39 8.33 -27.11 4.38
CA LEU A 39 9.65 -27.61 4.03
C LEU A 39 10.10 -28.70 5.00
N GLN A 40 9.85 -28.55 6.30
CA GLN A 40 10.15 -29.60 7.29
C GLN A 40 9.36 -30.89 7.04
N LYS A 41 8.07 -30.78 6.69
CA LYS A 41 7.24 -31.94 6.38
C LYS A 41 7.71 -32.65 5.12
N ILE A 42 8.01 -31.91 4.05
CA ILE A 42 8.50 -32.49 2.80
C ILE A 42 9.85 -33.18 3.01
N ARG A 43 10.77 -32.60 3.79
CA ARG A 43 12.00 -33.31 4.19
C ARG A 43 11.71 -34.62 4.92
N GLY A 44 10.63 -34.69 5.70
CA GLY A 44 10.15 -35.92 6.32
C GLY A 44 9.70 -36.97 5.30
N ILE A 45 8.89 -36.56 4.31
CA ILE A 45 8.43 -37.42 3.21
C ILE A 45 9.62 -37.97 2.41
N LEU A 46 10.61 -37.12 2.11
CA LEU A 46 11.78 -37.47 1.31
C LEU A 46 12.82 -38.34 2.05
N LYS A 47 12.54 -38.77 3.29
CA LYS A 47 13.30 -39.85 3.93
C LYS A 47 12.95 -41.22 3.35
N GLU A 48 11.78 -41.36 2.73
CA GLU A 48 11.39 -42.57 2.03
C GLU A 48 12.16 -42.70 0.71
N VAL A 49 12.48 -43.95 0.33
CA VAL A 49 13.17 -44.22 -0.95
C VAL A 49 12.23 -43.98 -2.12
N TRP A 50 10.95 -44.33 -1.97
CA TRP A 50 9.93 -44.26 -3.02
C TRP A 50 8.78 -43.36 -2.58
N VAL A 51 8.65 -42.22 -3.25
CA VAL A 51 7.64 -41.21 -2.97
C VAL A 51 6.69 -41.10 -4.16
N PRO A 52 5.39 -41.40 -4.01
CA PRO A 52 4.41 -41.16 -5.06
C PRO A 52 4.26 -39.65 -5.32
N ILE A 53 4.01 -39.27 -6.57
CA ILE A 53 3.74 -37.87 -6.95
C ILE A 53 2.24 -37.68 -7.13
N SER A 54 1.65 -36.64 -6.54
CA SER A 54 0.18 -36.43 -6.56
C SER A 54 -0.33 -35.86 -7.88
N ASN A 55 0.47 -35.03 -8.56
CA ASN A 55 0.08 -34.33 -9.80
C ASN A 55 0.55 -35.02 -11.11
N ARG A 56 1.21 -36.17 -11.00
CA ARG A 56 1.77 -36.97 -12.10
C ARG A 56 1.69 -38.44 -11.75
N ASN A 57 1.50 -39.30 -12.74
CA ASN A 57 1.38 -40.74 -12.54
C ASN A 57 2.76 -41.42 -12.53
N VAL A 58 3.62 -40.96 -11.62
CA VAL A 58 5.02 -41.37 -11.48
C VAL A 58 5.39 -41.54 -10.02
N TRP A 59 6.47 -42.29 -9.77
CA TRP A 59 7.13 -42.36 -8.48
C TRP A 59 8.45 -41.62 -8.53
N PHE A 60 8.76 -40.85 -7.51
CA PHE A 60 10.06 -40.27 -7.30
C PHE A 60 10.89 -41.18 -6.41
N ASN A 61 12.10 -41.50 -6.87
CA ASN A 61 13.07 -42.28 -6.11
C ASN A 61 14.17 -41.36 -5.58
N THR A 62 14.26 -41.21 -4.25
CA THR A 62 15.19 -40.27 -3.60
C THR A 62 16.65 -40.73 -3.72
N ALA A 63 16.91 -42.03 -3.69
CA ALA A 63 18.25 -42.62 -3.83
C ALA A 63 18.83 -42.46 -5.24
N VAL A 64 17.98 -42.53 -6.27
CA VAL A 64 18.37 -42.30 -7.67
C VAL A 64 18.30 -40.81 -8.04
N SER A 65 17.53 -40.03 -7.27
CA SER A 65 17.16 -38.63 -7.57
C SER A 65 16.52 -38.53 -8.95
N GLY A 66 15.49 -39.34 -9.18
CA GLY A 66 14.84 -39.49 -10.48
C GLY A 66 13.43 -40.04 -10.37
N ILE A 67 12.70 -39.99 -11.49
CA ILE A 67 11.33 -40.52 -11.58
C ILE A 67 11.26 -41.83 -12.34
N PHE A 68 10.25 -42.60 -11.97
CA PHE A 68 9.89 -43.90 -12.51
C PHE A 68 8.41 -43.91 -12.87
N PRO A 69 8.00 -44.66 -13.89
CA PRO A 69 6.58 -44.84 -14.15
C PRO A 69 5.87 -45.46 -12.95
N ASN A 70 4.60 -45.11 -12.76
CA ASN A 70 3.75 -45.85 -11.83
C ASN A 70 3.51 -47.27 -12.37
N LEU A 71 4.24 -48.22 -11.80
CA LEU A 71 4.24 -49.59 -12.27
C LEU A 71 2.86 -50.26 -12.11
N ASP A 72 1.97 -49.76 -11.25
CA ASP A 72 0.59 -50.27 -11.12
C ASP A 72 -0.27 -50.10 -12.37
N VAL A 73 0.14 -49.21 -13.26
CA VAL A 73 -0.57 -48.88 -14.50
C VAL A 73 0.34 -48.91 -15.72
N PHE A 74 1.65 -48.79 -15.55
CA PHE A 74 2.63 -48.90 -16.62
C PHE A 74 3.11 -50.33 -16.81
N GLU A 75 2.98 -50.86 -18.02
CA GLU A 75 3.48 -52.18 -18.40
C GLU A 75 4.85 -52.09 -19.07
N PRO A 76 5.96 -52.46 -18.40
CA PRO A 76 7.29 -52.42 -18.99
C PRO A 76 7.48 -53.49 -20.05
N SER A 77 8.30 -53.22 -21.06
CA SER A 77 8.65 -54.23 -22.06
C SER A 77 9.54 -55.32 -21.46
N LYS A 78 9.40 -56.54 -21.97
CA LYS A 78 10.22 -57.70 -21.59
C LYS A 78 11.02 -58.18 -22.80
N GLN A 79 12.28 -58.54 -22.58
CA GLN A 79 13.14 -59.08 -23.63
C GLN A 79 13.85 -60.33 -23.15
N ASN A 80 13.83 -61.38 -23.99
CA ASN A 80 14.48 -62.64 -23.69
C ASN A 80 16.01 -62.48 -23.78
N VAL A 81 16.73 -62.90 -22.73
CA VAL A 81 18.19 -62.78 -22.62
C VAL A 81 18.93 -63.62 -23.67
N PHE A 82 18.26 -64.62 -24.25
CA PHE A 82 18.80 -65.46 -25.32
C PHE A 82 19.10 -64.68 -26.60
N PHE A 83 18.38 -63.58 -26.86
CA PHE A 83 18.58 -62.74 -28.04
C PHE A 83 19.38 -61.48 -27.70
N SER A 84 19.93 -60.82 -28.72
CA SER A 84 20.48 -59.47 -28.57
C SER A 84 19.40 -58.48 -28.11
N PHE A 85 19.76 -57.57 -27.20
CA PHE A 85 18.84 -56.53 -26.74
C PHE A 85 18.43 -55.61 -27.89
N ALA A 86 17.13 -55.48 -28.13
CA ALA A 86 16.57 -54.59 -29.13
C ALA A 86 16.14 -53.27 -28.48
N GLU A 87 16.94 -52.21 -28.64
CA GLU A 87 16.60 -50.85 -28.16
C GLU A 87 15.26 -50.36 -28.73
N SER A 88 14.88 -50.78 -29.93
CA SER A 88 13.58 -50.44 -30.53
C SER A 88 12.37 -51.02 -29.79
N LYS A 89 12.56 -52.05 -28.96
CA LYS A 89 11.52 -52.66 -28.12
C LYS A 89 11.48 -52.06 -26.70
N PHE A 90 12.40 -51.17 -26.36
CA PHE A 90 12.40 -50.51 -25.06
C PHE A 90 11.38 -49.38 -25.03
N ILE A 91 10.36 -49.53 -24.17
CA ILE A 91 9.36 -48.48 -23.95
C ILE A 91 9.99 -47.41 -23.06
N LYS A 92 10.48 -46.34 -23.68
CA LYS A 92 11.17 -45.25 -23.00
C LYS A 92 10.23 -44.17 -22.43
N SER A 93 9.05 -43.98 -23.02
CA SER A 93 8.16 -42.88 -22.68
C SER A 93 7.16 -43.27 -21.59
N PHE A 94 6.96 -42.41 -20.60
CA PHE A 94 5.98 -42.60 -19.52
C PHE A 94 5.51 -41.25 -18.96
N ASP A 95 4.19 -41.06 -18.80
CA ASP A 95 3.58 -39.85 -18.23
C ASP A 95 4.13 -38.50 -18.76
N GLY A 96 4.41 -38.42 -20.06
CA GLY A 96 4.97 -37.23 -20.71
C GLY A 96 6.50 -37.06 -20.59
N PHE A 97 7.18 -37.99 -19.92
CA PHE A 97 8.63 -38.04 -19.80
C PHE A 97 9.26 -39.07 -20.75
N GLU A 98 10.54 -38.89 -21.08
CA GLU A 98 11.37 -39.90 -21.74
C GLU A 98 12.48 -40.36 -20.80
N GLY A 99 12.49 -41.66 -20.48
CA GLY A 99 13.49 -42.29 -19.64
C GLY A 99 14.54 -43.09 -20.40
N THR A 100 15.48 -43.62 -19.64
CA THR A 100 16.52 -44.55 -20.10
C THR A 100 16.58 -45.78 -19.18
N LEU A 101 17.23 -46.84 -19.63
CA LEU A 101 17.55 -47.97 -18.75
C LEU A 101 18.45 -47.50 -17.61
N MET A 102 18.09 -47.92 -16.39
CA MET A 102 18.90 -47.71 -15.20
C MET A 102 20.31 -48.24 -15.36
N THR A 103 21.28 -47.60 -14.71
CA THR A 103 22.57 -48.23 -14.46
C THR A 103 22.44 -49.32 -13.39
N LEU A 104 23.37 -50.27 -13.34
CA LEU A 104 23.34 -51.32 -12.31
C LEU A 104 23.28 -50.75 -10.86
N PRO A 105 24.02 -49.68 -10.49
CA PRO A 105 23.87 -49.05 -9.17
C PRO A 105 22.47 -48.47 -8.91
N GLU A 106 21.85 -47.84 -9.91
CA GLU A 106 20.49 -47.29 -9.80
C GLU A 106 19.45 -48.37 -9.59
N LEU A 107 19.59 -49.46 -10.35
CA LEU A 107 18.71 -50.62 -10.24
C LEU A 107 18.79 -51.23 -8.84
N ARG A 108 20.01 -51.43 -8.32
CA ARG A 108 20.24 -51.92 -6.95
C ARG A 108 19.63 -51.01 -5.89
N ALA A 109 19.78 -49.69 -6.04
CA ALA A 109 19.16 -48.70 -5.15
C ALA A 109 17.61 -48.70 -5.22
N SER A 110 17.04 -49.31 -6.25
CA SER A 110 15.61 -49.33 -6.56
C SER A 110 14.95 -50.70 -6.32
N GLU A 111 15.71 -51.75 -5.95
CA GLU A 111 15.24 -53.15 -5.89
C GLU A 111 13.98 -53.35 -5.05
N THR A 112 13.84 -52.61 -3.94
CA THR A 112 12.77 -52.83 -2.95
C THR A 112 11.35 -52.75 -3.51
N MET A 113 11.06 -51.79 -4.40
CA MET A 113 9.76 -51.69 -5.06
C MET A 113 9.69 -52.63 -6.26
N LEU A 114 10.77 -52.72 -7.05
CA LEU A 114 10.79 -53.50 -8.28
C LEU A 114 10.52 -54.99 -8.01
N LEU A 115 11.10 -55.53 -6.94
CA LEU A 115 10.92 -56.93 -6.54
C LEU A 115 9.54 -57.24 -5.98
N ARG A 116 8.82 -56.25 -5.43
CA ARG A 116 7.42 -56.45 -5.01
C ARG A 116 6.52 -56.79 -6.20
N LYS A 117 6.85 -56.25 -7.38
CA LYS A 117 6.02 -56.40 -8.58
C LYS A 117 6.56 -57.45 -9.56
N PHE A 118 7.88 -57.57 -9.67
CA PHE A 118 8.56 -58.44 -10.64
C PHE A 118 9.51 -59.40 -9.91
N SER A 119 8.98 -60.16 -8.95
CA SER A 119 9.76 -61.00 -8.04
C SER A 119 10.56 -62.11 -8.74
N GLU A 120 10.14 -62.58 -9.92
CA GLU A 120 10.80 -63.71 -10.61
C GLU A 120 11.61 -63.28 -11.85
N CYS A 121 11.63 -61.98 -12.16
CA CYS A 121 12.21 -61.46 -13.39
C CYS A 121 13.68 -61.06 -13.25
N LEU A 122 14.41 -61.12 -14.37
CA LEU A 122 15.65 -60.36 -14.52
C LEU A 122 15.30 -58.89 -14.85
N PHE A 123 16.25 -57.98 -14.68
CA PHE A 123 16.06 -56.56 -15.03
C PHE A 123 17.12 -56.09 -16.02
N ALA A 124 16.70 -55.46 -17.11
CA ALA A 124 17.63 -54.86 -18.05
C ALA A 124 18.27 -53.59 -17.45
N CYS A 125 19.60 -53.52 -17.44
CA CYS A 125 20.35 -52.37 -16.94
C CYS A 125 21.60 -52.09 -17.77
N ARG A 126 22.16 -50.88 -17.62
CA ARG A 126 23.46 -50.51 -18.19
C ARG A 126 24.58 -50.78 -17.18
N GLU A 127 25.57 -51.56 -17.60
CA GLU A 127 26.79 -51.84 -16.82
C GLU A 127 28.02 -51.73 -17.74
N GLY A 128 28.97 -50.86 -17.41
CA GLY A 128 30.20 -50.69 -18.19
C GLY A 128 29.96 -50.25 -19.65
N GLY A 129 28.88 -49.53 -19.92
CA GLY A 129 28.50 -49.10 -21.28
C GLY A 129 27.74 -50.16 -22.10
N LEU A 130 27.62 -51.38 -21.58
CA LEU A 130 26.86 -52.48 -22.19
C LEU A 130 25.49 -52.62 -21.53
N ILE A 131 24.54 -53.22 -22.24
CA ILE A 131 23.23 -53.59 -21.70
C ILE A 131 23.31 -55.04 -21.23
N LYS A 132 22.91 -55.27 -19.99
CA LYS A 132 22.94 -56.58 -19.33
C LYS A 132 21.62 -56.86 -18.60
N ALA A 133 21.37 -58.13 -18.33
CA ALA A 133 20.26 -58.58 -17.52
C ALA A 133 20.77 -58.88 -16.10
N TYR A 134 20.32 -58.12 -15.11
CA TYR A 134 20.67 -58.31 -13.71
C TYR A 134 19.70 -59.28 -13.04
N ASP A 135 20.25 -60.24 -12.32
CA ASP A 135 19.53 -61.10 -11.39
C ASP A 135 19.62 -60.54 -9.97
N PRO A 136 18.51 -60.09 -9.39
CA PRO A 136 18.49 -59.56 -8.03
C PRO A 136 18.64 -60.64 -6.94
N HIS A 137 18.33 -61.91 -7.22
CA HIS A 137 18.42 -63.00 -6.24
C HIS A 137 19.83 -63.55 -6.12
N GLU A 138 20.52 -63.65 -7.26
CA GLU A 138 21.91 -64.11 -7.32
C GLU A 138 22.92 -62.95 -7.28
N ALA A 139 22.45 -61.70 -7.40
CA ALA A 139 23.24 -60.47 -7.49
C ALA A 139 24.27 -60.47 -8.65
N VAL A 140 24.00 -61.21 -9.73
CA VAL A 140 24.87 -61.34 -10.92
C VAL A 140 24.27 -60.68 -12.15
N THR A 141 25.10 -60.33 -13.13
CA THR A 141 24.66 -59.82 -14.44
C THR A 141 25.00 -60.79 -15.55
N TYR A 142 24.06 -60.99 -16.47
CA TYR A 142 24.26 -61.77 -17.70
C TYR A 142 24.28 -60.83 -18.92
N GLY A 143 25.07 -61.20 -19.92
CA GLY A 143 24.96 -60.58 -21.25
C GLY A 143 23.67 -61.01 -21.94
N PHE A 144 23.13 -60.13 -22.78
CA PHE A 144 22.18 -60.54 -23.83
C PHE A 144 22.92 -61.35 -24.90
N ASN A 145 22.19 -62.17 -25.67
CA ASN A 145 22.76 -63.13 -26.63
C ASN A 145 23.59 -64.25 -25.96
N THR A 146 23.03 -64.85 -24.89
CA THR A 146 23.65 -65.97 -24.15
C THR A 146 22.72 -67.19 -24.10
N ALA A 147 23.15 -68.33 -23.56
CA ALA A 147 22.31 -69.52 -23.41
C ALA A 147 21.22 -69.38 -22.30
N ASN A 148 20.96 -68.18 -21.80
CA ASN A 148 19.96 -67.90 -20.76
C ASN A 148 18.61 -67.54 -21.39
N HIS A 149 17.59 -68.38 -21.15
CA HIS A 149 16.26 -68.22 -21.75
C HIS A 149 15.28 -67.37 -20.91
N ARG A 150 15.72 -66.80 -19.79
CA ARG A 150 14.87 -65.95 -18.93
C ARG A 150 14.56 -64.61 -19.58
N GLU A 151 13.50 -63.96 -19.12
CA GLU A 151 13.12 -62.62 -19.55
C GLU A 151 13.68 -61.55 -18.62
N ALA A 152 14.18 -60.46 -19.23
CA ALA A 152 14.57 -59.23 -18.55
C ALA A 152 13.51 -58.15 -18.75
N VAL A 153 13.00 -57.61 -17.64
CA VAL A 153 12.06 -56.48 -17.61
C VAL A 153 12.84 -55.18 -17.84
N CYS A 154 12.34 -54.35 -18.75
CA CYS A 154 12.96 -53.10 -19.17
C CYS A 154 12.16 -51.92 -18.62
N ILE A 155 12.61 -51.33 -17.51
CA ILE A 155 11.91 -50.23 -16.82
C ILE A 155 12.60 -48.90 -17.15
N PRO A 156 11.89 -47.92 -17.73
CA PRO A 156 12.45 -46.60 -17.96
C PRO A 156 12.56 -45.82 -16.64
N SER A 157 13.62 -45.03 -16.53
CA SER A 157 13.81 -44.07 -15.45
C SER A 157 14.39 -42.75 -15.99
N LEU A 158 14.00 -41.63 -15.39
CA LEU A 158 14.55 -40.32 -15.71
C LEU A 158 15.25 -39.73 -14.47
N ARG A 159 16.57 -39.61 -14.53
CA ARG A 159 17.38 -39.00 -13.47
C ARG A 159 17.49 -37.49 -13.66
N PHE A 160 17.48 -36.75 -12.54
CA PHE A 160 17.64 -35.30 -12.54
C PHE A 160 19.05 -34.82 -12.11
N THR A 161 19.90 -35.72 -11.60
CA THR A 161 21.30 -35.43 -11.23
C THR A 161 22.33 -35.77 -12.32
N ARG A 162 23.52 -35.16 -12.23
CA ARG A 162 24.67 -35.55 -13.08
C ARG A 162 25.19 -36.93 -12.69
N LYS A 163 25.72 -37.68 -13.68
CA LYS A 163 26.30 -39.02 -13.50
C LYS A 163 27.32 -39.06 -12.34
N ASN A 164 27.20 -40.07 -11.49
CA ASN A 164 28.11 -40.41 -10.37
C ASN A 164 28.14 -39.44 -9.17
N GLY A 165 27.12 -38.59 -8.99
CA GLY A 165 27.02 -37.73 -7.81
C GLY A 165 26.72 -38.49 -6.52
N LEU A 166 27.14 -37.91 -5.38
CA LEU A 166 26.67 -38.30 -4.05
C LEU A 166 25.12 -38.18 -3.97
N PRO A 167 24.45 -38.92 -3.07
CA PRO A 167 23.02 -38.76 -2.86
C PRO A 167 22.69 -37.30 -2.53
N LEU A 168 21.66 -36.75 -3.15
CA LEU A 168 21.19 -35.41 -2.85
C LEU A 168 20.66 -35.34 -1.41
N SER A 169 20.94 -34.23 -0.74
CA SER A 169 20.31 -33.88 0.53
C SER A 169 18.81 -33.63 0.37
N GLY A 170 18.08 -33.62 1.48
CA GLY A 170 16.62 -33.39 1.47
C GLY A 170 16.24 -32.05 0.82
N ASP A 171 17.01 -30.98 1.08
CA ASP A 171 16.76 -29.66 0.51
C ASP A 171 17.12 -29.60 -1.00
N GLU A 172 18.18 -30.29 -1.44
CA GLU A 172 18.48 -30.44 -2.88
C GLU A 172 17.39 -31.24 -3.61
N LEU A 173 16.84 -32.28 -2.98
CA LEU A 173 15.71 -33.04 -3.53
C LEU A 173 14.46 -32.15 -3.65
N ILE A 174 14.19 -31.29 -2.67
CA ILE A 174 13.09 -30.31 -2.75
C ILE A 174 13.31 -29.38 -3.94
N MET A 175 14.52 -28.85 -4.15
CA MET A 175 14.82 -28.00 -5.31
C MET A 175 14.58 -28.72 -6.65
N VAL A 176 14.87 -30.02 -6.72
CA VAL A 176 14.54 -30.85 -7.90
C VAL A 176 13.03 -30.97 -8.10
N LEU A 177 12.27 -31.22 -7.02
CA LEU A 177 10.81 -31.28 -7.09
C LEU A 177 10.21 -29.95 -7.56
N LEU A 178 10.74 -28.82 -7.07
CA LEU A 178 10.31 -27.49 -7.49
C LEU A 178 10.59 -27.23 -8.98
N ASP A 179 11.82 -27.49 -9.44
CA ASP A 179 12.22 -27.29 -10.86
C ASP A 179 11.45 -28.19 -11.83
N LYS A 180 11.02 -29.37 -11.37
CA LYS A 180 10.25 -30.34 -12.16
C LYS A 180 8.75 -30.30 -11.93
N GLU A 181 8.27 -29.39 -11.09
CA GLU A 181 6.85 -29.23 -10.75
C GLU A 181 6.22 -30.54 -10.24
N LEU A 182 6.95 -31.30 -9.44
CA LEU A 182 6.52 -32.59 -8.90
C LEU A 182 6.05 -32.43 -7.45
N ILE A 183 4.76 -32.64 -7.20
CA ILE A 183 4.16 -32.48 -5.87
C ILE A 183 4.19 -33.85 -5.16
N PRO A 184 4.93 -34.00 -4.04
CA PRO A 184 4.98 -35.28 -3.35
C PRO A 184 3.65 -35.58 -2.65
N GLN A 185 3.20 -36.84 -2.72
CA GLN A 185 2.01 -37.28 -1.99
C GLN A 185 2.23 -37.22 -0.47
N GLY A 186 1.18 -36.93 0.29
CA GLY A 186 1.22 -36.79 1.76
C GLY A 186 1.03 -35.36 2.26
N LEU A 187 0.88 -34.41 1.34
CA LEU A 187 0.45 -33.04 1.62
C LEU A 187 -1.09 -32.96 1.66
N THR A 188 -1.61 -32.09 2.52
CA THR A 188 -3.00 -31.64 2.50
C THR A 188 -3.23 -30.66 1.35
N SER A 189 -4.48 -30.39 0.98
CA SER A 189 -4.78 -29.45 -0.10
C SER A 189 -4.15 -28.07 0.09
N ALA A 190 -4.19 -27.51 1.31
CA ALA A 190 -3.57 -26.22 1.62
C ALA A 190 -2.03 -26.26 1.51
N GLU A 191 -1.39 -27.36 1.92
CA GLU A 191 0.06 -27.53 1.78
C GLU A 191 0.48 -27.73 0.32
N GLU A 192 -0.35 -28.38 -0.50
CA GLU A 192 -0.11 -28.46 -1.95
C GLU A 192 -0.20 -27.08 -2.59
N ASP A 193 -1.15 -26.24 -2.18
CA ASP A 193 -1.27 -24.86 -2.66
C ASP A 193 -0.03 -24.03 -2.26
N SER A 194 0.39 -24.08 -1.00
CA SER A 194 1.65 -23.46 -0.56
C SER A 194 2.87 -23.99 -1.31
N PHE A 195 2.90 -25.28 -1.67
CA PHE A 195 4.00 -25.84 -2.48
C PHE A 195 3.96 -25.35 -3.93
N ARG A 196 2.76 -25.13 -4.51
CA ARG A 196 2.60 -24.48 -5.82
C ARG A 196 3.09 -23.03 -5.80
N ASP A 197 2.90 -22.31 -4.70
CA ASP A 197 3.48 -20.97 -4.53
C ASP A 197 5.01 -21.01 -4.53
N LEU A 198 5.64 -22.00 -3.85
CA LEU A 198 7.09 -22.21 -3.92
C LEU A 198 7.57 -22.52 -5.34
N ILE A 199 6.83 -23.34 -6.10
CA ILE A 199 7.13 -23.60 -7.52
C ILE A 199 7.08 -22.29 -8.31
N GLY A 200 6.03 -21.49 -8.10
CA GLY A 200 5.87 -20.18 -8.72
C GLY A 200 7.06 -19.27 -8.43
N LEU A 201 7.40 -19.12 -7.15
CA LEU A 201 8.51 -18.28 -6.70
C LEU A 201 9.85 -18.73 -7.30
N SER A 202 10.13 -20.03 -7.30
CA SER A 202 11.35 -20.61 -7.86
C SER A 202 11.49 -20.38 -9.37
N LYS A 203 10.36 -20.36 -10.10
CA LYS A 203 10.32 -20.16 -11.55
C LYS A 203 10.33 -18.69 -11.97
N SER A 204 9.76 -17.80 -11.17
CA SER A 204 9.69 -16.36 -11.47
C SER A 204 11.08 -15.74 -11.54
N ASP A 205 11.90 -15.94 -10.51
CA ASP A 205 13.30 -15.53 -10.52
C ASP A 205 14.12 -16.45 -9.61
N ARG A 206 15.20 -17.03 -10.15
CA ARG A 206 16.11 -17.91 -9.41
C ARG A 206 16.86 -17.19 -8.28
N ARG A 207 16.81 -15.86 -8.22
CA ARG A 207 17.39 -15.06 -7.13
C ARG A 207 16.52 -15.03 -5.89
N TYR A 208 15.21 -15.28 -5.98
CA TYR A 208 14.31 -15.23 -4.83
C TYR A 208 14.55 -16.35 -3.84
N MET A 209 15.00 -17.51 -4.31
CA MET A 209 15.29 -18.65 -3.45
C MET A 209 16.37 -19.56 -4.04
N GLY A 210 17.11 -20.21 -3.16
CA GLY A 210 18.15 -21.15 -3.54
C GLY A 210 18.71 -21.90 -2.34
N LEU A 211 19.82 -22.60 -2.53
CA LEU A 211 20.53 -23.27 -1.44
C LEU A 211 21.58 -22.32 -0.86
N ALA A 212 21.53 -22.14 0.46
CA ALA A 212 22.57 -21.46 1.22
C ALA A 212 23.84 -22.32 1.34
N SER A 213 24.91 -21.73 1.89
CA SER A 213 26.20 -22.40 2.08
C SER A 213 26.15 -23.62 3.01
N ASP A 214 25.15 -23.70 3.89
CA ASP A 214 24.88 -24.83 4.77
C ASP A 214 24.02 -25.93 4.11
N GLY A 215 23.64 -25.75 2.85
CA GLY A 215 22.81 -26.67 2.09
C GLY A 215 21.31 -26.58 2.38
N ARG A 216 20.84 -25.59 3.14
CA ARG A 216 19.41 -25.34 3.38
C ARG A 216 18.81 -24.42 2.33
N ILE A 217 17.51 -24.58 2.08
CA ILE A 217 16.76 -23.61 1.28
C ILE A 217 16.73 -22.26 2.02
N SER A 218 17.13 -21.21 1.33
CA SER A 218 17.10 -19.83 1.79
C SER A 218 16.38 -18.94 0.77
N PHE A 219 15.82 -17.83 1.26
CA PHE A 219 15.09 -16.87 0.46
C PHE A 219 15.78 -15.50 0.50
N ASP A 220 15.87 -14.83 -0.65
CA ASP A 220 16.31 -13.44 -0.75
C ASP A 220 15.10 -12.52 -0.61
N CYS A 221 14.65 -12.32 0.63
CA CYS A 221 13.52 -11.45 0.95
C CYS A 221 13.77 -10.00 0.50
N ALA A 222 15.03 -9.53 0.51
CA ALA A 222 15.37 -8.18 0.08
C ALA A 222 15.12 -8.03 -1.43
N LYS A 223 15.60 -8.98 -2.24
CA LYS A 223 15.38 -8.96 -3.68
C LYS A 223 13.90 -9.08 -4.04
N LEU A 224 13.18 -9.98 -3.37
CA LEU A 224 11.74 -10.13 -3.57
C LEU A 224 10.97 -8.85 -3.22
N SER A 225 11.34 -8.18 -2.12
CA SER A 225 10.71 -6.92 -1.71
C SER A 225 10.99 -5.78 -2.69
N GLU A 226 12.20 -5.69 -3.23
CA GLU A 226 12.57 -4.72 -4.27
C GLU A 226 11.69 -4.91 -5.51
N ASP A 227 11.55 -6.15 -5.99
CA ASP A 227 10.79 -6.46 -7.20
C ASP A 227 9.26 -6.27 -7.01
N ILE A 228 8.73 -6.57 -5.83
CA ILE A 228 7.33 -6.24 -5.49
C ILE A 228 7.13 -4.73 -5.51
N THR A 229 8.02 -3.98 -4.86
CA THR A 229 7.94 -2.51 -4.82
C THR A 229 8.05 -1.89 -6.21
N ALA A 230 8.87 -2.47 -7.08
CA ALA A 230 9.01 -2.06 -8.47
C ALA A 230 7.86 -2.53 -9.39
N GLY A 231 6.93 -3.35 -8.88
CA GLY A 231 5.82 -3.92 -9.66
C GLY A 231 6.24 -4.98 -10.68
N SER A 232 7.46 -5.53 -10.58
CA SER A 232 7.98 -6.56 -11.48
C SER A 232 7.59 -7.98 -11.04
N PHE A 233 7.21 -8.17 -9.78
CA PHE A 233 6.67 -9.42 -9.25
C PHE A 233 5.14 -9.47 -9.41
N THR A 234 4.62 -10.57 -9.97
CA THR A 234 3.18 -10.77 -10.26
C THR A 234 2.61 -12.07 -9.66
N GLY A 235 3.36 -12.69 -8.75
CA GLY A 235 2.98 -13.94 -8.10
C GLY A 235 2.34 -13.75 -6.72
N SER A 236 2.07 -14.87 -6.06
CA SER A 236 1.68 -14.91 -4.65
C SER A 236 2.80 -15.53 -3.82
N VAL A 237 2.86 -15.19 -2.54
CA VAL A 237 3.74 -15.86 -1.56
C VAL A 237 2.87 -16.39 -0.44
N ASN A 238 2.76 -17.73 -0.39
CA ASN A 238 1.97 -18.45 0.61
C ASN A 238 0.50 -17.98 0.67
N GLY A 239 -0.13 -17.86 -0.50
CA GLY A 239 -1.53 -17.45 -0.68
C GLY A 239 -1.77 -15.95 -0.62
N LEU A 240 -0.78 -15.12 -0.28
CA LEU A 240 -0.88 -13.67 -0.35
C LEU A 240 -0.42 -13.15 -1.72
N ASP A 241 -1.35 -12.60 -2.49
CA ASP A 241 -1.04 -11.83 -3.71
C ASP A 241 -0.43 -10.47 -3.32
N PHE A 242 0.74 -10.16 -3.89
CA PHE A 242 1.48 -8.92 -3.64
C PHE A 242 1.17 -7.80 -4.64
N SER A 243 0.09 -7.91 -5.42
CA SER A 243 -0.45 -6.76 -6.15
C SER A 243 -0.80 -5.62 -5.19
N MET A 244 -0.56 -4.37 -5.61
CA MET A 244 -0.84 -3.23 -4.75
C MET A 244 -2.32 -3.13 -4.36
N GLU A 245 -3.24 -3.52 -5.24
CA GLU A 245 -4.68 -3.55 -4.91
C GLU A 245 -4.98 -4.53 -3.77
N THR A 246 -4.42 -5.73 -3.81
CA THR A 246 -4.58 -6.71 -2.73
C THR A 246 -3.95 -6.20 -1.44
N LEU A 247 -2.71 -5.68 -1.50
CA LEU A 247 -2.02 -5.15 -0.32
C LEU A 247 -2.77 -3.97 0.31
N LEU A 248 -3.33 -3.07 -0.50
CA LEU A 248 -4.16 -1.96 -0.03
C LEU A 248 -5.44 -2.45 0.65
N ALA A 249 -6.09 -3.48 0.10
CA ALA A 249 -7.34 -4.03 0.63
C ALA A 249 -7.15 -4.80 1.95
N VAL A 250 -6.02 -5.50 2.13
CA VAL A 250 -5.76 -6.33 3.32
C VAL A 250 -4.98 -5.61 4.41
N THR A 251 -4.32 -4.49 4.10
CA THR A 251 -3.48 -3.78 5.08
C THR A 251 -4.30 -2.81 5.92
N LYS A 252 -4.48 -3.15 7.20
CA LYS A 252 -4.87 -2.17 8.22
C LYS A 252 -3.67 -1.31 8.58
N ILE A 253 -3.64 -0.07 8.08
CA ILE A 253 -2.57 0.87 8.40
C ILE A 253 -2.90 1.55 9.72
N LYS A 254 -2.09 1.24 10.72
CA LYS A 254 -1.99 2.04 11.94
C LYS A 254 -1.04 3.21 11.69
N ALA A 255 -1.44 4.39 12.14
CA ALA A 255 -0.60 5.57 12.17
C ALA A 255 0.64 5.29 13.04
N ASP A 256 1.79 5.72 12.56
CA ASP A 256 2.98 5.86 13.39
C ASP A 256 2.90 7.13 14.25
N GLU A 257 3.91 7.31 15.09
CA GLU A 257 4.00 8.44 16.01
C GLU A 257 4.15 9.77 15.25
N ASP A 258 4.93 9.77 14.16
CA ASP A 258 5.18 10.95 13.33
C ASP A 258 3.91 11.44 12.63
N PHE A 259 3.12 10.54 12.03
CA PHE A 259 1.83 10.88 11.44
C PHE A 259 0.86 11.42 12.49
N SER A 260 0.80 10.74 13.64
CA SER A 260 -0.09 11.14 14.74
C SER A 260 0.24 12.54 15.25
N ALA A 261 1.54 12.86 15.39
CA ALA A 261 2.01 14.17 15.80
C ALA A 261 1.72 15.24 14.73
N ALA A 262 2.02 14.97 13.46
CA ALA A 262 1.76 15.88 12.35
C ALA A 262 0.27 16.20 12.19
N LEU A 263 -0.60 15.19 12.34
CA LEU A 263 -2.05 15.36 12.31
C LEU A 263 -2.53 16.30 13.43
N LYS A 264 -2.10 16.05 14.68
CA LYS A 264 -2.46 16.90 15.83
C LYS A 264 -2.01 18.35 15.61
N ILE A 265 -0.77 18.56 15.17
CA ILE A 265 -0.23 19.90 14.85
C ILE A 265 -1.07 20.58 13.76
N SER A 266 -1.39 19.87 12.67
CA SER A 266 -2.15 20.42 11.54
C SER A 266 -3.56 20.85 11.93
N LEU A 267 -4.25 20.05 12.76
CA LEU A 267 -5.58 20.36 13.28
C LEU A 267 -5.53 21.60 14.19
N LEU A 268 -4.66 21.60 15.21
CA LEU A 268 -4.58 22.70 16.18
C LEU A 268 -4.15 24.04 15.53
N ASN A 269 -3.34 23.98 14.47
CA ASN A 269 -2.88 25.17 13.73
C ASN A 269 -3.72 25.49 12.49
N CYS A 270 -4.89 24.88 12.31
CA CYS A 270 -5.67 25.07 11.07
C CYS A 270 -6.06 26.54 10.83
N GLU A 271 -6.49 27.28 11.86
CA GLU A 271 -6.81 28.71 11.72
C GLU A 271 -5.57 29.59 11.68
N LYS A 272 -4.47 29.15 12.32
CA LYS A 272 -3.19 29.86 12.22
C LYS A 272 -2.71 29.90 10.78
N ARG A 273 -2.83 28.76 10.08
CA ARG A 273 -2.54 28.66 8.65
C ARG A 273 -3.51 29.50 7.81
N ARG A 274 -4.82 29.42 8.06
CA ARG A 274 -5.84 30.07 7.22
C ARG A 274 -5.90 31.59 7.39
N ALA A 275 -5.85 32.08 8.61
CA ALA A 275 -6.16 33.48 8.96
C ALA A 275 -5.25 34.06 10.06
N ASP A 276 -4.09 33.45 10.33
CA ASP A 276 -3.14 33.87 11.38
C ASP A 276 -3.68 33.85 12.83
N ILE A 277 -4.83 33.21 13.06
CA ILE A 277 -5.46 33.07 14.38
C ILE A 277 -4.67 32.09 15.26
N ASP A 278 -4.48 32.40 16.54
CA ASP A 278 -3.73 31.57 17.48
C ASP A 278 -4.19 30.11 17.48
N ALA A 279 -3.21 29.20 17.61
CA ALA A 279 -3.44 27.76 17.64
C ALA A 279 -4.35 27.36 18.80
N TYR A 280 -5.21 26.35 18.56
CA TYR A 280 -6.04 25.77 19.60
C TYR A 280 -5.20 25.00 20.62
N ASP A 281 -5.72 24.85 21.83
CA ASP A 281 -5.09 24.03 22.86
C ASP A 281 -5.38 22.53 22.66
N ASP A 282 -4.47 21.67 23.12
CA ASP A 282 -4.54 20.21 22.95
C ASP A 282 -5.84 19.57 23.47
N LYS A 283 -6.50 20.18 24.47
CA LYS A 283 -7.77 19.65 25.00
C LYS A 283 -8.90 19.70 23.98
N LEU A 284 -8.80 20.54 22.94
CA LEU A 284 -9.76 20.54 21.83
C LEU A 284 -9.90 19.15 21.21
N LEU A 285 -8.81 18.39 21.12
CA LEU A 285 -8.77 17.08 20.46
C LEU A 285 -9.12 15.91 21.39
N THR A 286 -9.18 16.11 22.70
CA THR A 286 -9.28 15.03 23.70
C THR A 286 -10.46 15.18 24.67
N ASP A 287 -10.97 16.39 24.89
CA ASP A 287 -12.10 16.65 25.79
C ASP A 287 -13.43 16.15 25.16
N PRO A 288 -14.17 15.25 25.83
CA PRO A 288 -15.44 14.72 25.33
C PRO A 288 -16.52 15.76 25.03
N ASN A 289 -16.46 16.94 25.64
CA ASN A 289 -17.44 18.02 25.47
C ASN A 289 -17.00 19.07 24.43
N ARG A 290 -15.77 18.97 23.93
CA ARG A 290 -15.25 19.83 22.84
C ARG A 290 -15.19 19.02 21.54
N GLY A 291 -14.04 19.03 20.86
CA GLY A 291 -13.83 18.35 19.60
C GLY A 291 -13.59 19.30 18.44
N HIS A 292 -13.01 18.76 17.38
CA HIS A 292 -12.63 19.51 16.18
C HIS A 292 -13.71 19.38 15.09
N TRP A 293 -14.05 20.48 14.41
CA TRP A 293 -15.05 20.50 13.34
C TRP A 293 -14.61 19.67 12.13
N GLU A 294 -13.34 19.79 11.72
CA GLU A 294 -12.76 19.07 10.59
C GLU A 294 -12.79 17.54 10.75
N LEU A 295 -12.90 17.03 11.98
CA LEU A 295 -13.04 15.60 12.26
C LEU A 295 -14.50 15.12 12.23
N TRP A 296 -15.46 16.04 12.17
CA TRP A 296 -16.89 15.69 12.23
C TRP A 296 -17.42 15.15 10.93
N ASN A 297 -16.92 15.68 9.80
CA ASN A 297 -17.34 15.33 8.46
C ASN A 297 -17.17 13.82 8.25
N GLY A 298 -18.28 13.11 8.49
CA GLY A 298 -18.48 11.69 8.24
C GLY A 298 -19.23 11.43 6.95
N ASP A 299 -19.40 12.45 6.09
CA ASP A 299 -20.09 12.36 4.80
C ASP A 299 -19.11 12.45 3.60
N PHE A 300 -17.84 12.13 3.80
CA PHE A 300 -16.89 11.89 2.70
C PHE A 300 -17.07 10.48 2.12
N GLY A 301 -18.31 10.01 1.93
CA GLY A 301 -18.56 8.59 1.62
C GLY A 301 -17.86 7.63 2.59
N THR A 302 -17.76 6.35 2.23
CA THR A 302 -16.66 5.52 2.75
C THR A 302 -15.41 5.98 2.03
N PRO A 303 -14.44 6.66 2.69
CA PRO A 303 -13.19 6.97 2.02
C PRO A 303 -12.56 5.65 1.57
N ASP A 304 -12.02 5.61 0.35
CA ASP A 304 -11.35 4.41 -0.18
C ASP A 304 -10.21 3.94 0.75
N TYR A 305 -9.69 4.87 1.56
CA TYR A 305 -8.50 4.72 2.38
C TYR A 305 -8.66 5.43 3.74
N ALA A 306 -8.41 4.72 4.83
CA ALA A 306 -8.42 5.27 6.18
C ALA A 306 -7.28 4.69 7.03
N ILE A 307 -6.68 5.54 7.87
CA ILE A 307 -5.62 5.15 8.81
C ILE A 307 -6.21 5.05 10.20
N GLU A 308 -5.95 3.94 10.88
CA GLU A 308 -6.27 3.77 12.29
C GLU A 308 -5.29 4.58 13.13
N ILE A 309 -5.79 5.54 13.92
CA ILE A 309 -4.98 6.29 14.88
C ILE A 309 -5.02 5.62 16.26
N PRO A 310 -3.87 5.48 16.94
CA PRO A 310 -3.78 4.74 18.21
C PRO A 310 -4.56 5.41 19.34
N GLU A 311 -4.59 6.74 19.34
CA GLU A 311 -5.34 7.55 20.30
C GLU A 311 -6.53 8.19 19.59
N PRO A 312 -7.78 7.80 19.93
CA PRO A 312 -8.95 8.40 19.30
C PRO A 312 -9.06 9.90 19.60
N LEU A 313 -9.36 10.70 18.58
CA LEU A 313 -9.61 12.13 18.71
C LEU A 313 -11.11 12.42 18.85
N ILE A 314 -11.46 13.59 19.36
CA ILE A 314 -12.85 14.03 19.49
C ILE A 314 -13.24 14.91 18.29
N ALA A 315 -14.28 14.50 17.57
CA ALA A 315 -14.94 15.29 16.56
C ALA A 315 -16.14 16.03 17.16
N ARG A 316 -16.39 17.26 16.71
CA ARG A 316 -17.50 18.13 17.17
C ARG A 316 -18.41 18.51 16.01
N ASN A 317 -19.72 18.30 16.17
CA ASN A 317 -20.72 18.71 15.20
C ASN A 317 -20.72 20.23 15.05
N PRO A 318 -20.35 20.81 13.89
CA PRO A 318 -20.38 22.26 13.73
C PRO A 318 -21.79 22.83 13.94
N LEU A 319 -22.84 22.07 13.58
CA LEU A 319 -24.23 22.49 13.78
C LEU A 319 -24.59 22.65 15.27
N ALA A 320 -23.91 21.93 16.17
CA ALA A 320 -24.13 22.05 17.60
C ALA A 320 -23.47 23.29 18.20
N ASP A 321 -22.62 23.98 17.44
CA ASP A 321 -21.99 25.24 17.83
C ASP A 321 -22.63 26.46 17.14
N ALA A 322 -23.74 26.25 16.43
CA ALA A 322 -24.55 27.32 15.85
C ALA A 322 -25.35 28.06 16.94
N ASP A 323 -24.99 29.33 17.16
CA ASP A 323 -25.67 30.25 18.04
C ASP A 323 -26.82 30.93 17.28
N ARG A 324 -28.05 30.56 17.64
CA ARG A 324 -29.28 31.09 16.99
C ARG A 324 -29.75 32.40 17.59
N ASP A 325 -29.27 32.76 18.77
CA ASP A 325 -29.62 34.01 19.45
C ASP A 325 -28.48 35.04 19.37
N GLY A 326 -27.29 34.59 18.95
CA GLY A 326 -26.11 35.40 18.75
C GLY A 326 -26.25 36.33 17.55
N ILE A 327 -26.08 37.62 17.79
CA ILE A 327 -26.13 38.67 16.78
C ILE A 327 -24.73 39.23 16.55
N ILE A 328 -24.36 39.39 15.28
CA ILE A 328 -23.19 40.15 14.86
C ILE A 328 -23.65 41.46 14.23
N ALA A 329 -23.00 42.56 14.59
CA ALA A 329 -23.11 43.81 13.85
C ALA A 329 -21.73 44.21 13.31
N ILE A 330 -21.66 44.47 12.02
CA ILE A 330 -20.44 44.83 11.30
C ILE A 330 -20.60 46.27 10.81
N ASP A 331 -19.68 47.13 11.22
CA ASP A 331 -19.51 48.44 10.61
C ASP A 331 -18.41 48.36 9.56
N PHE A 332 -18.81 48.21 8.29
CA PHE A 332 -17.88 48.15 7.17
C PHE A 332 -17.59 49.56 6.66
N GLY A 333 -16.62 50.23 7.28
CA GLY A 333 -16.20 51.58 6.93
C GLY A 333 -15.21 51.63 5.76
N THR A 334 -15.02 52.84 5.20
CA THR A 334 -14.09 53.04 4.08
C THR A 334 -12.64 52.81 4.49
N LYS A 335 -12.26 53.16 5.72
CA LYS A 335 -10.89 53.02 6.22
C LYS A 335 -10.71 51.82 7.15
N SER A 336 -11.76 51.49 7.89
CA SER A 336 -11.72 50.50 8.95
C SER A 336 -13.03 49.72 9.03
N THR A 337 -12.92 48.50 9.54
CA THR A 337 -14.02 47.60 9.82
C THR A 337 -14.06 47.32 11.32
N VAL A 338 -15.23 47.49 11.93
CA VAL A 338 -15.47 47.19 13.35
C VAL A 338 -16.52 46.10 13.43
N VAL A 339 -16.31 45.13 14.33
CA VAL A 339 -17.28 44.07 14.59
C VAL A 339 -17.66 44.11 16.05
N VAL A 340 -18.96 44.06 16.31
CA VAL A 340 -19.52 43.86 17.65
C VAL A 340 -20.41 42.63 17.63
N TYR A 341 -20.54 41.98 18.78
CA TYR A 341 -21.39 40.82 18.94
C TYR A 341 -22.20 40.92 20.23
N GLN A 342 -23.34 40.25 20.22
CA GLN A 342 -24.19 40.05 21.38
C GLN A 342 -24.59 38.58 21.41
N LYS A 343 -24.39 37.93 22.56
CA LYS A 343 -24.88 36.56 22.83
C LYS A 343 -26.05 36.61 23.81
N SER A 344 -26.15 35.64 24.71
CA SER A 344 -27.13 35.60 25.82
C SER A 344 -27.01 36.73 26.86
N THR A 345 -26.03 37.61 26.73
CA THR A 345 -25.86 38.80 27.56
C THR A 345 -26.62 39.99 26.97
N GLU A 346 -27.19 40.86 27.81
CA GLU A 346 -27.77 42.15 27.38
C GLU A 346 -26.72 43.17 26.90
N HIS A 347 -25.42 42.82 26.94
CA HIS A 347 -24.32 43.70 26.57
C HIS A 347 -23.78 43.38 25.18
N THR A 348 -23.63 44.43 24.37
CA THR A 348 -22.90 44.42 23.10
C THR A 348 -21.41 44.55 23.37
N LEU A 349 -20.60 43.61 22.88
CA LEU A 349 -19.15 43.57 23.08
C LEU A 349 -18.41 43.70 21.74
N PRO A 350 -17.29 44.43 21.69
CA PRO A 350 -16.46 44.48 20.49
C PRO A 350 -15.70 43.16 20.29
N MET A 351 -15.50 42.80 19.03
CA MET A 351 -14.71 41.64 18.61
C MET A 351 -13.48 42.13 17.85
N ALA A 352 -12.30 41.73 18.29
CA ALA A 352 -11.09 41.94 17.52
C ALA A 352 -11.10 40.97 16.33
N ILE A 353 -11.09 41.52 15.12
CA ILE A 353 -10.96 40.77 13.86
C ILE A 353 -9.65 41.23 13.20
N GLY A 354 -8.96 40.43 12.39
CA GLY A 354 -7.75 40.93 11.71
C GLY A 354 -6.47 41.06 12.56
N THR A 355 -6.52 40.74 13.87
CA THR A 355 -5.36 40.26 14.62
C THR A 355 -5.67 38.86 15.16
N GLY A 356 -4.81 37.90 14.86
CA GLY A 356 -5.02 36.52 15.29
C GLY A 356 -4.62 36.22 16.74
N ARG A 357 -4.03 37.20 17.44
CA ARG A 357 -3.43 37.03 18.76
C ARG A 357 -4.47 37.23 19.86
N LEU A 358 -4.77 36.18 20.61
CA LEU A 358 -5.72 36.22 21.73
C LEU A 358 -5.28 37.20 22.84
N ALA A 359 -3.97 37.38 23.02
CA ALA A 359 -3.40 38.30 24.00
C ALA A 359 -3.64 39.79 23.67
N ASP A 360 -4.03 40.10 22.43
CA ASP A 360 -4.31 41.46 21.99
C ASP A 360 -5.78 41.86 22.21
N ALA A 361 -6.63 40.93 22.66
CA ALA A 361 -7.99 41.23 23.11
C ALA A 361 -7.96 42.20 24.30
N GLY A 362 -8.58 43.37 24.15
CA GLY A 362 -8.68 44.40 25.20
C GLY A 362 -8.01 45.74 24.88
N LYS A 363 -7.20 45.84 23.82
CA LYS A 363 -6.65 47.13 23.38
C LYS A 363 -7.61 47.80 22.37
N PRO A 364 -8.00 49.07 22.57
CA PRO A 364 -8.92 49.77 21.67
C PRO A 364 -8.49 49.75 20.20
N GLU A 365 -7.18 49.82 19.94
CA GLU A 365 -6.58 49.86 18.60
C GLU A 365 -6.75 48.58 17.77
N HIS A 366 -7.17 47.47 18.39
CA HIS A 366 -7.40 46.18 17.72
C HIS A 366 -8.88 45.89 17.45
N TYR A 367 -9.79 46.79 17.83
CA TYR A 367 -11.20 46.70 17.47
C TYR A 367 -11.53 47.46 16.18
N GLU A 368 -10.61 48.30 15.71
CA GLU A 368 -10.74 49.06 14.47
C GLU A 368 -9.73 48.55 13.44
N ASN A 369 -10.23 47.80 12.46
CA ASN A 369 -9.40 46.96 11.61
C ASN A 369 -9.25 47.58 10.23
N PRO A 370 -8.04 47.94 9.78
CA PRO A 370 -7.86 48.54 8.46
C PRO A 370 -8.54 47.73 7.36
N THR A 371 -9.29 48.40 6.49
CA THR A 371 -9.94 47.75 5.33
C THR A 371 -8.94 47.60 4.19
N VAL A 372 -7.87 46.85 4.44
CA VAL A 372 -6.73 46.68 3.51
C VAL A 372 -6.50 45.21 3.23
N MET A 373 -6.28 44.88 1.95
CA MET A 373 -5.87 43.56 1.48
C MET A 373 -4.51 43.65 0.81
N GLU A 374 -3.70 42.60 0.96
CA GLU A 374 -2.47 42.39 0.22
C GLU A 374 -2.59 41.12 -0.64
N PHE A 375 -2.36 41.24 -1.94
CA PHE A 375 -2.34 40.14 -2.89
C PHE A 375 -0.89 39.65 -3.04
N ALA A 376 -0.55 38.58 -2.32
CA ALA A 376 0.79 38.00 -2.38
C ALA A 376 0.91 36.93 -3.48
N ASN A 377 -0.03 35.97 -3.50
CA ASN A 377 -0.14 34.94 -4.53
C ASN A 377 -1.62 34.57 -4.73
N LEU A 378 -2.28 35.32 -5.61
CA LEU A 378 -3.73 35.22 -5.74
C LEU A 378 -4.17 33.92 -6.44
N GLU A 379 -3.39 33.44 -7.40
CA GLU A 379 -3.68 32.18 -8.12
C GLU A 379 -3.76 30.99 -7.15
N GLU A 380 -2.75 30.80 -6.29
CA GLU A 380 -2.73 29.70 -5.33
C GLU A 380 -3.80 29.89 -4.23
N PHE A 381 -4.07 31.13 -3.81
CA PHE A 381 -5.17 31.42 -2.89
C PHE A 381 -6.51 30.99 -3.49
N LEU A 382 -6.84 31.42 -4.72
CA LEU A 382 -8.12 31.11 -5.37
C LEU A 382 -8.28 29.62 -5.62
N LYS A 383 -7.20 28.91 -5.99
CA LYS A 383 -7.19 27.46 -6.11
C LYS A 383 -7.57 26.76 -4.79
N ARG A 384 -7.01 27.21 -3.66
CA ARG A 384 -7.34 26.68 -2.33
C ARG A 384 -8.75 27.07 -1.89
N TYR A 385 -9.14 28.32 -2.10
CA TYR A 385 -10.46 28.85 -1.77
C TYR A 385 -11.57 28.06 -2.47
N ASN A 386 -11.41 27.81 -3.77
CA ASN A 386 -12.37 27.05 -4.58
C ASN A 386 -12.32 25.53 -4.36
N SER A 387 -11.37 25.00 -3.58
CA SER A 387 -11.23 23.55 -3.35
C SER A 387 -12.35 22.95 -2.50
N ARG A 388 -13.03 23.76 -1.68
CA ARG A 388 -14.18 23.33 -0.87
C ARG A 388 -15.13 24.48 -0.56
N ILE A 389 -16.42 24.17 -0.54
CA ILE A 389 -17.51 25.12 -0.27
C ILE A 389 -17.39 25.76 1.12
N GLY A 390 -16.87 25.03 2.11
CA GLY A 390 -16.83 25.47 3.50
C GLY A 390 -15.42 25.42 4.10
N ARG A 391 -15.04 26.53 4.75
CA ARG A 391 -13.78 26.69 5.49
C ARG A 391 -12.51 26.31 4.71
N PRO A 392 -12.28 26.61 3.42
CA PRO A 392 -11.11 26.16 2.62
C PRO A 392 -9.74 26.14 3.30
N GLU A 393 -8.82 25.26 2.89
CA GLU A 393 -7.42 25.25 3.39
C GLU A 393 -6.57 26.32 2.71
N THR A 394 -7.05 27.57 2.78
CA THR A 394 -6.30 28.76 2.37
C THR A 394 -5.07 28.97 3.25
N LEU A 395 -4.09 29.72 2.75
CA LEU A 395 -2.95 30.16 3.53
C LEU A 395 -2.99 31.67 3.68
N TRP A 396 -2.82 32.14 4.92
CA TRP A 396 -2.78 33.56 5.25
C TRP A 396 -1.72 34.32 4.45
N ALA A 397 -0.59 33.66 4.19
CA ALA A 397 0.54 34.25 3.46
C ALA A 397 0.22 34.60 2.00
N ASP A 398 -0.83 34.00 1.40
CA ASP A 398 -1.18 34.24 -0.01
C ASP A 398 -2.06 35.48 -0.18
N LEU A 399 -2.87 35.81 0.84
CA LEU A 399 -3.78 36.96 0.83
C LEU A 399 -3.93 37.58 2.25
N PRO A 400 -2.90 38.22 2.83
CA PRO A 400 -3.02 38.88 4.12
C PRO A 400 -4.03 40.04 4.07
N VAL A 401 -4.70 40.30 5.19
CA VAL A 401 -5.63 41.44 5.33
C VAL A 401 -5.41 42.23 6.62
N SER A 402 -6.07 43.38 6.74
CA SER A 402 -6.10 44.22 7.95
C SER A 402 -4.72 44.72 8.40
N HIS A 403 -4.40 44.63 9.69
CA HIS A 403 -3.21 45.19 10.29
C HIS A 403 -1.92 44.67 9.66
N THR A 404 -1.87 43.39 9.27
CA THR A 404 -0.72 42.78 8.59
C THR A 404 -0.50 43.45 7.23
N ALA A 405 -1.51 43.43 6.36
CA ALA A 405 -1.45 44.07 5.04
C ALA A 405 -1.17 45.57 5.14
N TYR A 406 -1.76 46.27 6.11
CA TYR A 406 -1.53 47.71 6.31
C TYR A 406 -0.11 48.03 6.78
N SER A 407 0.46 47.20 7.68
CA SER A 407 1.85 47.31 8.11
C SER A 407 2.80 47.06 6.93
N ASP A 408 2.55 46.02 6.15
CA ASP A 408 3.37 45.67 5.00
C ASP A 408 3.27 46.73 3.89
N MET A 409 2.10 47.32 3.68
CA MET A 409 1.91 48.44 2.76
C MET A 409 2.77 49.64 3.15
N LYS A 410 2.80 50.02 4.44
CA LYS A 410 3.62 51.14 4.93
C LYS A 410 5.11 50.93 4.74
N ASN A 411 5.55 49.67 4.76
CA ASN A 411 6.96 49.28 4.65
C ASN A 411 7.37 48.86 3.23
N SER A 412 6.41 48.74 2.31
CA SER A 412 6.63 48.28 0.93
C SER A 412 7.24 49.36 0.02
N ALA A 413 7.87 48.91 -1.07
CA ALA A 413 8.36 49.82 -2.11
C ALA A 413 7.21 50.27 -3.02
N SER A 414 7.32 51.46 -3.61
CA SER A 414 6.26 52.01 -4.48
C SER A 414 5.89 51.14 -5.69
N LYS A 415 6.79 50.25 -6.13
CA LYS A 415 6.52 49.28 -7.21
C LYS A 415 5.48 48.23 -6.83
N ASP A 416 5.32 47.96 -5.53
CA ASP A 416 4.43 46.92 -5.01
C ASP A 416 3.04 47.51 -4.66
N TYR A 417 2.80 48.79 -4.96
CA TYR A 417 1.56 49.49 -4.64
C TYR A 417 0.30 48.77 -5.19
N TYR A 418 0.36 48.22 -6.40
CA TYR A 418 -0.74 47.49 -7.04
C TYR A 418 -1.02 46.11 -6.42
N SER A 419 -0.17 45.65 -5.49
CA SER A 419 -0.43 44.45 -4.69
C SER A 419 -1.31 44.73 -3.46
N PHE A 420 -1.64 45.99 -3.19
CA PHE A 420 -2.50 46.37 -2.08
C PHE A 420 -3.81 46.97 -2.56
N PHE A 421 -4.89 46.70 -1.83
CA PHE A 421 -6.19 47.30 -2.09
C PHE A 421 -6.82 47.81 -0.79
N CYS A 422 -7.06 49.12 -0.75
CA CYS A 422 -7.54 49.83 0.45
C CYS A 422 -8.96 50.41 0.27
N ASP A 423 -9.43 50.55 -0.96
CA ASP A 423 -10.65 51.29 -1.29
C ASP A 423 -11.81 50.35 -1.63
N LEU A 424 -11.89 49.19 -0.95
CA LEU A 424 -12.89 48.13 -1.21
C LEU A 424 -14.31 48.71 -1.29
N LYS A 425 -14.70 49.51 -0.29
CA LYS A 425 -16.04 50.10 -0.21
C LYS A 425 -16.32 51.11 -1.32
N GLN A 426 -15.33 51.92 -1.70
CA GLN A 426 -15.48 52.91 -2.77
C GLN A 426 -15.58 52.24 -4.13
N TRP A 427 -14.76 51.22 -4.37
CA TRP A 427 -14.85 50.43 -5.59
C TRP A 427 -16.21 49.73 -5.72
N ALA A 428 -16.75 49.18 -4.62
CA ALA A 428 -18.06 48.56 -4.60
C ALA A 428 -19.23 49.54 -4.86
N GLY A 429 -19.18 50.74 -4.26
CA GLY A 429 -20.30 51.69 -4.28
C GLY A 429 -20.26 52.72 -5.41
N GLU A 430 -19.06 53.16 -5.80
CA GLU A 430 -18.84 54.28 -6.74
C GLU A 430 -17.92 53.89 -7.91
N GLY A 431 -17.36 52.68 -7.90
CA GLY A 431 -16.38 52.20 -8.87
C GLY A 431 -16.99 51.95 -10.25
N ASN A 432 -17.11 53.02 -11.04
CA ASN A 432 -17.44 52.95 -12.46
C ASN A 432 -16.20 52.72 -13.35
N TYR A 433 -15.11 52.21 -12.78
CA TYR A 433 -13.84 51.99 -13.46
C TYR A 433 -13.29 50.59 -13.17
N PRO A 434 -12.58 49.98 -14.13
CA PRO A 434 -11.91 48.71 -13.90
C PRO A 434 -10.71 48.89 -12.95
N LEU A 435 -10.52 47.92 -12.05
CA LEU A 435 -9.43 47.89 -11.07
C LEU A 435 -8.35 46.92 -11.53
N ARG A 436 -7.10 47.39 -11.60
CA ARG A 436 -5.95 46.53 -11.91
C ARG A 436 -5.22 46.15 -10.62
N ILE A 437 -5.05 44.86 -10.42
CA ILE A 437 -4.30 44.27 -9.30
C ILE A 437 -3.07 43.57 -9.89
N CYS A 438 -1.92 43.80 -9.28
CA CYS A 438 -0.70 43.06 -9.58
C CYS A 438 -0.22 42.41 -8.29
N ASP A 439 -0.34 41.10 -8.18
CA ASP A 439 0.12 40.39 -6.99
C ASP A 439 1.65 40.36 -6.90
N ARG A 440 2.19 40.01 -5.73
CA ARG A 440 3.65 39.96 -5.51
C ARG A 440 4.33 38.83 -6.28
N SER A 441 3.61 37.80 -6.69
CA SER A 441 4.11 36.74 -7.58
C SER A 441 4.17 37.15 -9.06
N GLY A 442 3.67 38.34 -9.42
CA GLY A 442 3.68 38.88 -10.77
C GLY A 442 2.43 38.57 -11.59
N GLY A 443 1.38 38.03 -10.98
CA GLY A 443 0.07 37.87 -11.59
C GLY A 443 -0.61 39.22 -11.79
N GLU A 444 -1.22 39.42 -12.96
CA GLU A 444 -1.95 40.65 -13.30
C GLU A 444 -3.43 40.34 -13.51
N TYR A 445 -4.29 41.03 -12.75
CA TYR A 445 -5.73 40.81 -12.76
C TYR A 445 -6.43 42.14 -13.06
N LEU A 446 -7.40 42.09 -13.97
CA LEU A 446 -8.24 43.23 -14.30
C LEU A 446 -9.66 42.93 -13.86
N LEU A 447 -10.08 43.55 -12.77
CA LEU A 447 -11.45 43.50 -12.31
C LEU A 447 -12.28 44.53 -13.07
N PRO A 448 -13.46 44.17 -13.59
CA PRO A 448 -14.37 45.13 -14.21
C PRO A 448 -14.87 46.16 -13.19
N ALA A 449 -15.58 47.17 -13.67
CA ALA A 449 -16.31 48.08 -12.79
C ALA A 449 -17.37 47.26 -12.02
N TYR A 450 -17.46 47.41 -10.70
CA TYR A 450 -18.32 46.55 -9.88
C TYR A 450 -19.80 46.59 -10.32
N MET A 451 -20.27 47.77 -10.74
CA MET A 451 -21.64 48.00 -11.19
C MET A 451 -21.93 47.55 -12.63
N SER A 452 -20.94 47.11 -13.41
CA SER A 452 -21.17 46.68 -14.80
C SER A 452 -21.86 45.32 -14.90
N GLY A 453 -21.71 44.47 -13.88
CA GLY A 453 -22.21 43.09 -13.88
C GLY A 453 -21.41 42.16 -14.78
N ASP A 454 -20.26 42.60 -15.30
CA ASP A 454 -19.37 41.75 -16.08
C ASP A 454 -18.75 40.66 -15.19
N PRO A 455 -18.52 39.45 -15.72
CA PRO A 455 -17.90 38.37 -14.95
C PRO A 455 -16.48 38.75 -14.53
N ALA A 456 -16.20 38.65 -13.23
CA ALA A 456 -14.89 38.80 -12.63
C ALA A 456 -14.34 37.43 -12.20
N GLU A 457 -13.01 37.29 -12.18
CA GLU A 457 -12.35 36.05 -11.73
C GLU A 457 -12.52 35.83 -10.22
N PHE A 458 -12.66 36.91 -9.45
CA PHE A 458 -12.92 36.91 -8.02
C PHE A 458 -13.56 38.24 -7.58
N ASP A 459 -14.17 38.24 -6.39
CA ASP A 459 -14.67 39.45 -5.74
C ASP A 459 -13.86 39.77 -4.47
N PRO A 460 -13.09 40.88 -4.43
CA PRO A 460 -12.35 41.28 -3.23
C PRO A 460 -13.22 41.43 -1.97
N ILE A 461 -14.50 41.80 -2.12
CA ILE A 461 -15.44 41.95 -1.00
C ILE A 461 -15.76 40.57 -0.42
N GLU A 462 -16.00 39.59 -1.28
CA GLU A 462 -16.22 38.19 -0.87
C GLU A 462 -15.00 37.65 -0.11
N LEU A 463 -13.79 37.86 -0.64
CA LEU A 463 -12.56 37.39 -0.02
C LEU A 463 -12.29 38.09 1.33
N TYR A 464 -12.60 39.37 1.46
CA TYR A 464 -12.50 40.08 2.73
C TYR A 464 -13.57 39.60 3.74
N ALA A 465 -14.80 39.40 3.28
CA ALA A 465 -15.89 38.84 4.09
C ALA A 465 -15.58 37.42 4.57
N TYR A 466 -14.91 36.60 3.75
CA TYR A 466 -14.40 35.29 4.15
C TYR A 466 -13.49 35.39 5.38
N TYR A 467 -12.53 36.31 5.39
CA TYR A 467 -11.66 36.49 6.55
C TYR A 467 -12.40 37.00 7.77
N ILE A 468 -13.28 38.00 7.62
CA ILE A 468 -14.15 38.44 8.72
C ILE A 468 -14.93 37.25 9.29
N GLY A 469 -15.49 36.41 8.41
CA GLY A 469 -16.19 35.19 8.77
C GLY A 469 -15.33 34.20 9.56
N LEU A 470 -14.05 34.01 9.22
CA LEU A 470 -13.14 33.13 9.97
C LEU A 470 -12.82 33.67 11.38
N TYR A 471 -12.61 34.99 11.50
CA TYR A 471 -12.37 35.61 12.81
C TYR A 471 -13.61 35.52 13.71
N ILE A 472 -14.79 35.69 13.14
CA ILE A 472 -16.06 35.60 13.88
C ILE A 472 -16.38 34.15 14.22
N ASN A 473 -16.34 33.25 13.23
CA ASN A 473 -16.81 31.87 13.32
C ASN A 473 -15.65 30.88 13.37
N ASN A 474 -15.35 30.40 14.58
CA ASN A 474 -14.31 29.42 14.82
C ASN A 474 -14.64 28.59 16.07
N MET A 475 -13.85 27.56 16.36
CA MET A 475 -14.14 26.61 17.45
C MET A 475 -14.00 27.21 18.87
N ARG A 476 -13.60 28.49 19.01
CA ARG A 476 -13.69 29.23 20.29
C ARG A 476 -15.00 30.01 20.40
N ASN A 477 -15.45 30.58 19.30
CA ASN A 477 -16.60 31.50 19.28
C ASN A 477 -17.93 30.80 18.99
N GLY A 478 -17.91 29.67 18.29
CA GLY A 478 -19.09 29.05 17.69
C GLY A 478 -19.35 29.62 16.29
N ILE A 479 -20.59 29.44 15.83
CA ILE A 479 -21.06 29.90 14.51
C ILE A 479 -22.25 30.82 14.74
N PHE A 480 -22.14 32.07 14.30
CA PHE A 480 -23.25 33.02 14.31
C PHE A 480 -24.03 32.93 13.00
N LEU A 481 -25.34 33.15 13.05
CA LEU A 481 -26.22 33.08 11.87
C LEU A 481 -26.88 34.41 11.52
N ASP A 482 -26.99 35.33 12.48
CA ASP A 482 -27.65 36.63 12.29
C ASP A 482 -26.64 37.78 12.24
N TYR A 483 -26.63 38.49 11.10
CA TYR A 483 -25.69 39.57 10.80
C TYR A 483 -26.40 40.85 10.41
N TYR A 484 -25.99 41.97 11.02
CA TYR A 484 -26.36 43.32 10.64
C TYR A 484 -25.14 44.04 10.09
N LEU A 485 -25.32 44.73 8.97
CA LEU A 485 -24.27 45.49 8.31
C LEU A 485 -24.66 46.96 8.27
N SER A 486 -23.77 47.85 8.70
CA SER A 486 -23.97 49.29 8.59
C SER A 486 -23.73 49.76 7.15
N PHE A 487 -24.51 50.74 6.70
CA PHE A 487 -24.26 51.46 5.45
C PHE A 487 -24.43 52.97 5.69
N PRO A 488 -23.69 53.82 4.95
CA PRO A 488 -23.97 55.25 4.92
C PRO A 488 -25.41 55.47 4.42
N VAL A 489 -26.10 56.45 5.01
CA VAL A 489 -27.46 56.85 4.62
C VAL A 489 -27.42 57.70 3.36
#